data_AF-A0AAU6QZ94-F1
#
_entry.id   AF-A0AAU6QZ94-F1
#
_cell.length_a   1.000
_cell.length_b   1.000
_cell.length_c   1.000
_cell.angle_alpha   90.00
_cell.angle_beta   90.00
_cell.angle_gamma   90.00
#
_symmetry.space_group_name_H-M   'P 1'
#
loop_
_entity.id
_entity.type
_entity.pdbx_description
1 polymer ?
#
loop_
_entity_poly.entity_id
_entity_poly.type
_entity_poly.pdbx_seq_one_letter_code
_entity_poly.pdbx_strand_id
1 'polypeptide(L)'
;MAHAFIHVASGTTLPFLSYLASGVITLFITSGGGHWAVRGPFTNPAAMQPGASLAGTSMAIVASEMAGSLLQPFWAIPVVAIAGVGVQRVLGFTLVILVRAGSLPGLVYLLVVPTWAGM
;
A
#
# COMPACT_ATOMS: atom_id res chain seq x y z
N MET A 1 6.28 14.52 21.04
CA MET A 1 5.71 13.42 20.23
C MET A 1 5.12 13.91 18.90
N ALA A 2 4.17 14.85 18.88
CA ALA A 2 3.59 15.39 17.64
C ALA A 2 4.62 16.02 16.68
N HIS A 3 5.58 16.80 17.18
CA HIS A 3 6.65 17.39 16.36
C HIS A 3 7.56 16.37 15.66
N ALA A 4 7.81 15.21 16.28
CA ALA A 4 8.61 14.14 15.68
C ALA A 4 7.85 13.47 14.52
N PHE A 5 6.53 13.27 14.67
CA PHE A 5 5.67 12.77 13.59
C PHE A 5 5.56 13.77 12.43
N ILE A 6 5.51 15.07 12.70
CA ILE A 6 5.45 16.12 11.66
C ILE A 6 6.77 16.18 10.87
N HIS A 7 7.93 16.01 11.53
CA HIS A 7 9.22 15.93 10.84
C HIS A 7 9.39 14.64 10.02
N VAL A 8 8.82 13.52 10.47
CA VAL A 8 8.87 12.23 9.76
C VAL A 8 7.83 12.15 8.64
N ALA A 9 6.72 12.87 8.72
CA ALA A 9 5.68 12.99 7.68
C ALA A 9 5.81 14.31 6.91
N SER A 10 7.03 14.62 6.42
CA SER A 10 7.26 15.71 5.48
C SER A 10 6.74 15.36 4.08
N GLY A 11 6.64 16.35 3.19
CA GLY A 11 6.14 16.14 1.82
C GLY A 11 6.89 15.06 1.01
N THR A 12 8.13 14.75 1.41
CA THR A 12 8.99 13.72 0.83
C THR A 12 8.66 12.31 1.30
N THR A 13 8.37 12.10 2.59
CA THR A 13 8.17 10.76 3.18
C THR A 13 6.71 10.35 3.24
N LEU A 14 5.79 11.30 3.04
CA LEU A 14 4.35 11.04 3.08
C LEU A 14 3.90 9.90 2.14
N PRO A 15 4.34 9.82 0.86
CA PRO A 15 3.93 8.71 -0.01
C PRO A 15 4.34 7.33 0.55
N PHE A 16 5.55 7.23 1.12
CA PHE A 16 6.02 6.00 1.75
C PHE A 16 5.20 5.65 3.00
N LEU A 17 4.92 6.62 3.87
CA LEU A 17 4.09 6.40 5.05
C LEU A 17 2.66 6.01 4.68
N SER A 18 2.10 6.62 3.63
CA SER A 18 0.80 6.24 3.07
C SER A 18 0.81 4.82 2.50
N TYR A 19 1.91 4.40 1.85
CA TYR A 19 2.10 3.02 1.41
C TYR A 19 2.05 2.05 2.60
N LEU A 20 2.82 2.30 3.67
CA LEU A 20 2.83 1.42 4.85
C LEU A 20 1.47 1.38 5.57
N ALA A 21 0.85 2.54 5.78
CA ALA A 21 -0.45 2.64 6.42
C ALA A 21 -1.53 1.92 5.60
N SER A 22 -1.44 1.97 4.26
CA SER A 22 -2.29 1.15 3.39
C SER A 22 -2.20 -0.31 3.72
N GLY A 23 -0.97 -0.85 3.82
CA GLY A 23 -0.75 -2.28 3.89
C GLY A 23 -1.46 -2.87 5.10
N VAL A 24 -1.47 -2.11 6.20
CA VAL A 24 -2.22 -2.45 7.41
C VAL A 24 -3.73 -2.37 7.16
N ILE A 25 -4.23 -1.30 6.54
CA ILE A 25 -5.66 -1.13 6.26
C ILE A 25 -6.18 -2.19 5.28
N THR A 26 -5.37 -2.65 4.33
CA THR A 26 -5.72 -3.69 3.35
C THR A 26 -6.05 -5.02 4.02
N LEU A 27 -5.60 -5.26 5.26
CA LEU A 27 -6.00 -6.44 6.03
C LEU A 27 -7.51 -6.42 6.36
N PHE A 28 -8.10 -5.23 6.46
CA PHE A 28 -9.49 -5.02 6.84
C PHE A 28 -10.38 -4.62 5.66
N ILE A 29 -9.83 -3.84 4.71
CA ILE A 29 -10.56 -3.32 3.55
C ILE A 29 -9.88 -3.79 2.26
N THR A 30 -10.50 -4.80 1.66
CA THR A 30 -9.88 -5.65 0.63
C THR A 30 -10.41 -5.37 -0.77
N SER A 31 -11.14 -4.27 -0.92
CA SER A 31 -11.61 -3.76 -2.21
C SER A 31 -11.02 -2.40 -2.48
N GLY A 32 -10.48 -2.17 -3.69
CA GLY A 32 -9.91 -0.88 -4.08
C GLY A 32 -10.88 0.30 -3.93
N GLY A 33 -12.16 0.12 -4.29
CA GLY A 33 -13.20 1.15 -4.15
C GLY A 33 -13.53 1.50 -2.69
N GLY A 34 -13.70 0.49 -1.82
CA GLY A 34 -13.92 0.72 -0.39
C GLY A 34 -12.70 1.28 0.31
N HIS A 35 -11.51 0.84 -0.11
CA HIS A 35 -10.24 1.33 0.41
C HIS A 35 -10.06 2.82 0.07
N TRP A 36 -10.32 3.20 -1.18
CA TRP A 36 -10.29 4.58 -1.62
C TRP A 36 -11.37 5.44 -0.95
N ALA A 37 -12.59 4.93 -0.78
CA ALA A 37 -13.66 5.66 -0.11
C ALA A 37 -13.30 6.00 1.35
N VAL A 38 -12.58 5.12 2.04
CA VAL A 38 -12.12 5.36 3.41
C VAL A 38 -10.89 6.26 3.44
N ARG A 39 -9.90 6.07 2.57
CA ARG A 39 -8.62 6.80 2.67
C ARG A 39 -8.48 8.04 1.81
N GLY A 40 -9.10 8.10 0.64
CA GLY A 40 -9.04 9.25 -0.26
C GLY A 40 -9.36 10.58 0.43
N PRO A 41 -10.46 10.66 1.22
CA PRO A 41 -10.82 11.89 1.95
C PRO A 41 -9.76 12.38 2.94
N PHE A 42 -8.95 11.49 3.52
CA PHE A 42 -7.88 11.87 4.45
C PHE A 42 -6.54 12.10 3.74
N THR A 43 -6.30 11.39 2.64
CA THR A 43 -5.01 11.40 1.94
C THR A 43 -4.82 12.66 1.12
N ASN A 44 -5.86 13.12 0.44
CA ASN A 44 -5.81 14.33 -0.37
C ASN A 44 -5.41 15.58 0.45
N PRO A 45 -6.10 15.93 1.55
CA PRO A 45 -5.70 17.08 2.36
C PRO A 45 -4.34 16.88 3.04
N ALA A 46 -4.01 15.65 3.45
CA ALA A 46 -2.71 15.33 4.04
C ALA A 46 -1.54 15.48 3.05
N ALA A 47 -1.76 15.29 1.76
CA ALA A 47 -0.76 15.55 0.73
C ALA A 47 -0.62 17.05 0.41
N MET A 48 -1.74 17.78 0.37
CA MET A 48 -1.76 19.20 0.01
C MET A 48 -1.13 20.11 1.07
N GLN A 49 -1.32 19.83 2.37
CA GLN A 49 -0.78 20.67 3.46
C GLN A 49 0.76 20.76 3.48
N PRO A 50 1.52 19.65 3.41
CA PRO A 50 2.98 19.67 3.38
C PRO A 50 3.58 19.82 1.97
N GLY A 51 2.75 20.02 0.93
CA GLY A 51 3.21 20.10 -0.47
C GLY A 51 3.73 18.76 -1.03
N ALA A 52 3.21 17.64 -0.54
CA ALA A 52 3.56 16.31 -1.06
C ALA A 52 2.90 16.07 -2.44
N SER A 53 3.48 15.16 -3.22
CA SER A 53 2.86 14.72 -4.48
C SER A 53 1.51 14.05 -4.21
N LEU A 54 0.42 14.69 -4.62
CA LEU A 54 -0.92 14.10 -4.53
C LEU A 54 -1.01 12.79 -5.33
N ALA A 55 -0.45 12.79 -6.55
CA ALA A 55 -0.41 11.61 -7.41
C ALA A 55 0.44 10.49 -6.79
N GLY A 56 1.63 10.80 -6.29
CA GLY A 56 2.51 9.83 -5.64
C GLY A 56 1.89 9.23 -4.38
N THR A 57 1.26 10.07 -3.55
CA THR A 57 0.60 9.63 -2.32
C THR A 57 -0.66 8.80 -2.62
N SER A 58 -1.44 9.16 -3.63
CA SER A 58 -2.61 8.39 -4.07
C SER A 58 -2.21 7.05 -4.69
N MET A 59 -1.12 7.03 -5.48
CA MET A 59 -0.65 5.78 -6.07
C MET A 59 -0.02 4.85 -5.02
N ALA A 60 0.61 5.41 -3.98
CA ALA A 60 1.09 4.64 -2.84
C ALA A 60 -0.03 3.85 -2.15
N ILE A 61 -1.25 4.41 -2.12
CA ILE A 61 -2.44 3.75 -1.62
C ILE A 61 -2.81 2.54 -2.45
N VAL A 62 -2.94 2.76 -3.76
CA VAL A 62 -3.32 1.72 -4.71
C VAL A 62 -2.26 0.61 -4.76
N ALA A 63 -0.99 0.97 -4.88
CA ALA A 63 0.11 0.01 -4.98
C ALA A 63 0.19 -0.92 -3.74
N SER A 64 -0.07 -0.39 -2.55
CA SER A 64 -0.08 -1.23 -1.36
C SER A 64 -1.37 -2.04 -1.19
N GLU A 65 -2.50 -1.56 -1.69
CA GLU A 65 -3.74 -2.34 -1.75
C GLU A 65 -3.55 -3.54 -2.69
N MET A 66 -3.00 -3.30 -3.88
CA MET A 66 -2.63 -4.34 -4.83
C MET A 66 -1.65 -5.35 -4.22
N ALA A 67 -0.61 -4.88 -3.51
CA ALA A 67 0.30 -5.78 -2.81
C ALA A 67 -0.43 -6.58 -1.72
N GLY A 68 -1.20 -5.91 -0.85
CA GLY A 68 -1.94 -6.54 0.24
C GLY A 68 -3.00 -7.54 -0.21
N SER A 69 -3.54 -7.43 -1.44
CA SER A 69 -4.45 -8.42 -2.02
C SER A 69 -3.86 -9.83 -2.11
N LEU A 70 -2.52 -9.96 -2.10
CA LEU A 70 -1.81 -11.25 -2.07
C LEU A 70 -1.99 -12.00 -0.74
N LEU A 71 -2.22 -11.31 0.38
CA LEU A 71 -2.53 -11.95 1.67
C LEU A 71 -3.88 -12.64 1.65
N GLN A 72 -4.78 -12.20 0.78
CA GLN A 72 -6.15 -12.70 0.69
C GLN A 72 -6.46 -13.14 -0.74
N PRO A 73 -5.89 -14.27 -1.20
CA PRO A 73 -6.02 -14.73 -2.57
C PRO A 73 -7.37 -15.44 -2.78
N PHE A 74 -8.49 -14.75 -2.59
CA PHE A 74 -9.83 -15.32 -2.82
C PHE A 74 -10.00 -15.82 -4.26
N TRP A 75 -9.35 -15.13 -5.20
CA TRP A 75 -9.24 -15.53 -6.60
C TRP A 75 -8.56 -16.89 -6.81
N ALA A 76 -7.72 -17.33 -5.87
CA ALA A 76 -6.99 -18.59 -5.99
C ALA A 76 -7.79 -19.80 -5.50
N ILE A 77 -8.89 -19.61 -4.74
CA ILE A 77 -9.70 -20.70 -4.17
C ILE A 77 -10.17 -21.71 -5.24
N PRO A 78 -10.73 -21.29 -6.40
CA PRO A 78 -11.14 -22.24 -7.43
C PRO A 78 -9.96 -23.02 -8.03
N VAL A 79 -8.82 -22.34 -8.20
CA VAL A 79 -7.61 -22.95 -8.78
C VAL A 79 -7.03 -24.00 -7.85
N VAL A 80 -6.95 -23.72 -6.55
CA VAL A 80 -6.45 -24.70 -5.57
C VAL A 80 -7.38 -25.89 -5.41
N ALA A 81 -8.70 -25.69 -5.54
CA ALA A 81 -9.69 -26.76 -5.53
C ALA A 81 -9.50 -27.71 -6.72
N ILE A 82 -9.29 -27.18 -7.93
CA ILE A 82 -9.05 -27.97 -9.14
C ILE A 82 -7.69 -28.69 -9.07
N ALA A 83 -6.66 -28.01 -8.58
CA ALA A 83 -5.31 -28.57 -8.48
C ALA A 83 -5.13 -29.55 -7.30
N GLY A 84 -6.13 -29.68 -6.41
CA GLY A 84 -6.05 -30.57 -5.24
C GLY A 84 -4.98 -30.16 -4.23
N VAL A 85 -4.55 -28.89 -4.23
CA VAL A 85 -3.52 -28.38 -3.32
C VAL A 85 -4.16 -27.70 -2.12
N GLY A 86 -3.57 -27.89 -0.93
CA GLY A 86 -4.04 -27.21 0.27
C GLY A 86 -3.89 -25.70 0.16
N VAL A 87 -4.95 -24.95 0.52
CA VAL A 87 -4.98 -23.48 0.50
C VAL A 87 -3.83 -22.86 1.30
N GLN A 88 -3.38 -23.54 2.37
CA GLN A 88 -2.26 -23.11 3.21
C GLN A 88 -0.95 -22.99 2.44
N ARG A 89 -0.73 -23.84 1.42
CA ARG A 89 0.47 -23.76 0.57
C ARG A 89 0.46 -22.51 -0.30
N VAL A 90 -0.70 -22.16 -0.84
CA VAL A 90 -0.86 -20.96 -1.66
C VAL A 90 -0.73 -19.71 -0.81
N LEU A 91 -1.35 -19.67 0.37
CA LEU A 91 -1.19 -18.56 1.32
C LEU A 91 0.28 -18.36 1.73
N GLY A 92 1.01 -19.44 2.01
CA GLY A 92 2.44 -19.34 2.31
C GLY A 92 3.25 -18.78 1.14
N PHE A 93 2.94 -19.20 -0.09
CA PHE A 93 3.58 -18.69 -1.30
C PHE A 93 3.27 -17.21 -1.55
N THR A 94 1.99 -16.81 -1.46
CA THR A 94 1.59 -15.42 -1.69
C THR A 94 2.11 -14.48 -0.60
N LEU A 95 2.29 -14.96 0.64
CA LEU A 95 2.95 -14.19 1.70
C LEU A 95 4.42 -13.90 1.37
N VAL A 96 5.16 -14.88 0.85
CA VAL A 96 6.57 -14.67 0.44
C VAL A 96 6.65 -13.67 -0.71
N ILE A 97 5.73 -13.77 -1.68
CA ILE A 97 5.63 -12.79 -2.78
C ILE A 97 5.27 -11.42 -2.24
N LEU A 98 4.32 -11.29 -1.32
CA LEU A 98 3.98 -10.00 -0.70
C LEU A 98 5.23 -9.36 -0.09
N VAL A 99 6.01 -10.10 0.69
CA VAL A 99 7.20 -9.54 1.35
C VAL A 99 8.23 -9.10 0.32
N ARG A 100 8.56 -9.95 -0.68
CA ARG A 100 9.55 -9.57 -1.71
C ARG A 100 9.01 -8.50 -2.65
N ALA A 101 7.92 -8.77 -3.33
CA ALA A 101 7.36 -7.91 -4.36
C ALA A 101 6.70 -6.66 -3.79
N GLY A 102 6.17 -6.69 -2.56
CA GLY A 102 5.63 -5.51 -1.86
C GLY A 102 6.71 -4.61 -1.25
N SER A 103 7.87 -5.16 -0.84
CA SER A 103 8.98 -4.33 -0.38
C SER A 103 9.53 -3.40 -1.48
N LEU A 104 9.51 -3.84 -2.74
CA LEU A 104 10.01 -3.09 -3.89
C LEU A 104 9.26 -1.75 -4.11
N PRO A 105 7.93 -1.73 -4.26
CA PRO A 105 7.15 -0.49 -4.29
C PRO A 105 7.39 0.39 -3.07
N GLY A 106 7.48 -0.19 -1.86
CA GLY A 106 7.79 0.56 -0.65
C GLY A 106 9.11 1.34 -0.77
N LEU A 107 10.18 0.70 -1.26
CA LEU A 107 11.46 1.36 -1.52
C LEU A 107 11.37 2.42 -2.62
N VAL A 108 10.58 2.18 -3.67
CA VAL A 108 10.35 3.17 -4.73
C VAL A 108 9.63 4.41 -4.19
N TYR A 109 8.61 4.25 -3.33
CA TYR A 109 7.93 5.37 -2.68
C TYR A 109 8.82 6.13 -1.69
N LEU A 110 9.84 5.48 -1.14
CA LEU A 110 10.80 6.10 -0.23
C LEU A 110 11.93 6.83 -0.95
N LEU A 111 12.45 6.28 -2.05
CA LEU A 111 13.69 6.76 -2.67
C LEU A 111 13.48 7.48 -4.00
N VAL A 112 12.49 7.07 -4.77
CA VAL A 112 12.26 7.57 -6.13
C VAL A 112 11.16 8.62 -6.11
N VAL A 113 9.96 8.29 -5.67
CA VAL A 113 8.80 9.21 -5.70
C VAL A 113 9.05 10.60 -5.10
N PRO A 114 9.86 10.76 -4.03
CA PRO A 114 10.14 12.10 -3.48
C PRO A 114 10.92 13.00 -4.45
N THR A 115 11.69 12.45 -5.38
CA THR A 115 12.44 13.24 -6.37
C THR A 115 11.54 13.85 -7.45
N TRP A 116 10.29 13.38 -7.56
CA TRP A 116 9.29 13.84 -8.53
C TRP A 116 8.32 14.85 -7.90
N ALA A 117 8.33 15.00 -6.57
CA ALA A 117 7.37 15.84 -5.85
C ALA A 117 7.60 17.36 -6.03
N GLY A 118 8.70 17.76 -6.67
CA GLY A 118 9.04 19.15 -6.96
C GLY A 118 9.17 19.48 -8.46
N MET A 119 8.72 18.59 -9.35
CA MET A 119 8.67 18.80 -10.81
C MET A 119 7.26 19.21 -11.25
#